data_AF-A0A925YHT9-F1
#
_entry.id   AF-A0A925YHT9-F1
#
_cell.length_a   1.000
_cell.length_b   1.000
_cell.length_c   1.000
_cell.angle_alpha   90.00
_cell.angle_beta   90.00
_cell.angle_gamma   90.00
#
_symmetry.space_group_name_H-M   'P 1'
#
loop_
_entity.id
_entity.type
_entity.pdbx_description
1 polymer ?
#
loop_
_entity_poly.entity_id
_entity_poly.type
_entity_poly.pdbx_seq_one_letter_code
_entity_poly.pdbx_strand_id
1 'polypeptide(L)'
;MPKLRIYTEFDRSFALTHLVRAKGDIEKAAKLSNVEPNALRYWESGGNEIATPLAWGEDPDEDDSDVLERPYPEEAVALPHRTPSLEAPIRGMDGWVKNVFIDRSGPLYNEDHWHLADATIGYFWTNVQNGKPEKMTVGQAELVGKLGGKWQTASYQFYLRQCFGIVPKFVIRIDSVWAVEADDRGFCALVDHELYHCAVALDEFKVPRRNAEDEFIYCMRRHDSEEFDRIVARYGSELTTGGSAGIIRAAQRRASITDEMIAEACGTGRHNPFI
;
A
#
# COMPACT_ATOMS: atom_id res chain seq x y z
N MET A 1 25.69 -21.71 -12.82
CA MET A 1 25.19 -21.21 -11.53
C MET A 1 23.88 -21.93 -11.24
N PRO A 2 23.70 -22.57 -10.07
CA PRO A 2 22.43 -23.20 -9.73
C PRO A 2 21.35 -22.11 -9.68
N LYS A 3 20.23 -22.31 -10.39
CA LYS A 3 19.07 -21.42 -10.31
C LYS A 3 18.51 -21.54 -8.90
N LEU A 4 18.59 -20.47 -8.12
CA LEU A 4 17.94 -20.43 -6.80
C LEU A 4 16.44 -20.56 -7.03
N ARG A 5 15.86 -21.68 -6.62
CA ARG A 5 14.43 -21.95 -6.70
C ARG A 5 13.84 -21.78 -5.31
N ILE A 6 12.92 -20.83 -5.20
CA ILE A 6 12.25 -20.41 -3.97
C ILE A 6 10.98 -21.24 -3.83
N TYR A 7 10.76 -21.89 -2.68
CA TYR A 7 9.60 -22.73 -2.39
C TYR A 7 8.79 -22.14 -1.24
N THR A 8 7.48 -22.03 -1.43
CA THR A 8 6.54 -21.52 -0.43
C THR A 8 6.15 -22.57 0.62
N GLU A 9 5.46 -22.13 1.68
CA GLU A 9 4.81 -23.05 2.64
C GLU A 9 3.83 -24.01 1.97
N PHE A 10 3.10 -23.52 0.96
CA PHE A 10 2.19 -24.35 0.19
C PHE A 10 2.94 -25.46 -0.54
N ASP A 11 4.06 -25.13 -1.21
CA ASP A 11 4.88 -26.12 -1.92
C ASP A 11 5.41 -27.20 -0.96
N ARG A 12 5.82 -26.81 0.26
CA ARG A 12 6.27 -27.74 1.31
C ARG A 12 5.13 -28.62 1.81
N SER A 13 4.01 -28.04 2.23
CA SER A 13 2.86 -28.77 2.76
C SER A 13 2.30 -29.74 1.72
N PHE A 14 2.20 -29.29 0.47
CA PHE A 14 1.76 -30.09 -0.66
C PHE A 14 2.74 -31.24 -0.94
N ALA A 15 4.05 -30.98 -0.98
CA ALA A 15 5.06 -32.01 -1.22
C ALA A 15 5.12 -33.07 -0.10
N LEU A 16 5.05 -32.66 1.17
CA LEU A 16 5.03 -33.58 2.31
C LEU A 16 3.75 -34.44 2.33
N THR A 17 2.60 -33.86 1.98
CA THR A 17 1.34 -34.62 1.81
C THR A 17 1.48 -35.67 0.72
N HIS A 18 2.11 -35.32 -0.40
CA HIS A 18 2.36 -36.26 -1.50
C HIS A 18 3.42 -37.31 -1.14
N LEU A 19 4.39 -37.01 -0.29
CA LEU A 19 5.38 -37.95 0.23
C LEU A 19 4.73 -39.05 1.08
N VAL A 20 3.80 -38.67 1.97
CA VAL A 20 3.01 -39.63 2.76
C VAL A 20 2.20 -40.54 1.83
N ARG A 21 1.53 -39.98 0.82
CA ARG A 21 0.76 -40.75 -0.18
C ARG A 21 1.65 -41.66 -1.04
N ALA A 22 2.88 -41.24 -1.31
CA ALA A 22 3.88 -42.01 -2.04
C ALA A 22 4.60 -43.05 -1.17
N LYS A 23 4.19 -43.22 0.10
CA LYS A 23 4.81 -44.14 1.08
C LYS A 23 6.31 -43.89 1.27
N GLY A 24 6.72 -42.62 1.27
CA GLY A 24 8.12 -42.21 1.45
C GLY A 24 8.97 -42.24 0.18
N ASP A 25 8.38 -42.50 -1.00
CA ASP A 25 9.10 -42.38 -2.28
C ASP A 25 9.28 -40.90 -2.68
N ILE A 26 10.46 -40.37 -2.35
CA ILE A 26 10.84 -38.96 -2.53
C ILE A 26 10.84 -38.56 -4.00
N GLU A 27 11.38 -39.37 -4.91
CA GLU A 27 11.47 -39.02 -6.33
C GLU A 27 10.08 -38.90 -6.96
N LYS A 28 9.19 -39.82 -6.58
CA LYS A 28 7.80 -39.79 -7.04
C LYS A 28 7.03 -38.61 -6.45
N ALA A 29 7.21 -38.30 -5.17
CA ALA A 29 6.57 -37.18 -4.51
C ALA A 29 7.05 -35.83 -5.06
N ALA A 30 8.36 -35.65 -5.19
CA ALA A 30 9.02 -34.48 -5.76
C ALA A 30 8.51 -34.18 -7.19
N LYS A 31 8.40 -35.21 -8.03
CA LYS A 31 7.87 -35.06 -9.39
C LYS A 31 6.41 -34.62 -9.41
N LEU A 32 5.58 -35.11 -8.49
CA LEU A 32 4.15 -34.78 -8.42
C LEU A 32 3.91 -33.37 -7.84
N SER A 33 4.74 -32.95 -6.88
CA SER A 33 4.65 -31.63 -6.26
C SER A 33 5.46 -30.56 -6.98
N ASN A 34 6.21 -30.93 -8.02
CA ASN A 34 7.12 -30.04 -8.76
C ASN A 34 8.16 -29.38 -7.84
N VAL A 35 8.63 -30.10 -6.83
CA VAL A 35 9.69 -29.69 -5.89
C VAL A 35 10.95 -30.51 -6.18
N GLU A 36 12.13 -29.92 -5.99
CA GLU A 36 13.39 -30.66 -6.13
C GLU A 36 13.53 -31.75 -5.04
N PRO A 37 13.96 -32.98 -5.37
CA PRO A 37 14.08 -34.09 -4.41
C PRO A 37 14.92 -33.74 -3.17
N ASN A 38 15.97 -32.93 -3.34
CA ASN A 38 16.84 -32.52 -2.23
C ASN A 38 16.13 -31.58 -1.23
N ALA A 39 15.25 -30.69 -1.70
CA ALA A 39 14.46 -29.84 -0.82
C ALA A 39 13.45 -30.67 -0.01
N LEU A 40 12.82 -31.66 -0.65
CA LEU A 40 11.90 -32.56 0.02
C LEU A 40 12.58 -33.46 1.07
N ARG A 41 13.79 -33.97 0.78
CA ARG A 41 14.63 -34.70 1.76
C ARG A 41 14.92 -33.86 2.99
N TYR A 42 15.27 -32.60 2.76
CA TYR A 42 15.58 -31.67 3.84
C TYR A 42 14.35 -31.40 4.72
N TRP A 43 13.17 -31.18 4.13
CA TRP A 43 11.92 -30.99 4.90
C TRP A 43 11.46 -32.25 5.64
N GLU A 44 11.65 -33.44 5.08
CA GLU A 44 11.35 -34.71 5.76
C GLU A 44 12.24 -34.89 7.01
N SER A 45 13.51 -34.46 6.95
CA SER A 45 14.44 -34.48 8.08
C SER A 45 14.16 -33.43 9.17
N GLY A 46 13.08 -32.65 9.04
CA GLY A 46 12.68 -31.62 9.99
C GLY A 46 13.24 -30.23 9.70
N GLY A 47 13.92 -30.03 8.57
CA GLY A 47 14.37 -28.72 8.12
C GLY A 47 13.20 -27.78 7.79
N ASN A 48 13.31 -26.51 8.21
CA ASN A 48 12.28 -25.48 7.99
C ASN A 48 12.73 -24.30 7.12
N GLU A 49 13.87 -24.42 6.41
CA GLU A 49 14.22 -23.51 5.32
C GLU A 49 13.31 -23.76 4.10
N ILE A 50 12.09 -23.30 4.23
CA ILE A 50 11.28 -22.82 3.11
C ILE A 50 11.71 -21.39 2.87
N ALA A 51 11.69 -20.97 1.61
CA ALA A 51 11.53 -19.55 1.41
C ALA A 51 10.08 -19.28 1.77
N THR A 52 9.86 -18.89 3.02
CA THR A 52 8.71 -18.06 3.33
C THR A 52 8.55 -17.08 2.17
N PRO A 53 7.33 -16.84 1.66
CA PRO A 53 7.09 -15.59 0.96
C PRO A 53 7.83 -14.50 1.75
N LEU A 54 8.33 -13.46 1.13
CA LEU A 54 8.73 -12.27 1.88
C LEU A 54 7.49 -11.65 2.57
N ALA A 55 6.74 -12.38 3.39
CA ALA A 55 6.34 -11.98 4.72
C ALA A 55 7.65 -11.70 5.48
N TRP A 56 8.18 -10.52 5.24
CA TRP A 56 9.15 -9.92 6.13
C TRP A 56 8.56 -10.00 7.54
N GLY A 57 9.26 -10.74 8.42
CA GLY A 57 9.10 -10.75 9.87
C GLY A 57 7.65 -10.76 10.38
N GLU A 58 7.14 -11.92 10.76
CA GLU A 58 6.29 -11.94 11.95
C GLU A 58 7.20 -11.59 13.13
N ASP A 59 7.10 -10.35 13.63
CA ASP A 59 7.62 -9.99 14.95
C ASP A 59 6.58 -10.43 16.00
N PRO A 60 6.96 -11.19 17.03
CA PRO A 60 6.03 -11.79 17.99
C PRO A 60 5.68 -10.85 19.16
N ASP A 61 5.44 -9.57 18.87
CA ASP A 61 5.01 -8.57 19.85
C ASP A 61 3.68 -7.94 19.40
N GLU A 62 2.60 -8.74 19.37
CA GLU A 62 1.23 -8.22 19.35
C GLU A 62 0.89 -7.59 20.72
N ASP A 63 1.34 -6.36 20.92
CA ASP A 63 0.76 -5.40 21.86
C ASP A 63 0.53 -4.06 21.13
N ASP A 64 -0.23 -4.10 20.04
CA ASP A 64 -0.54 -2.94 19.19
C ASP A 64 -1.87 -2.28 19.63
N SER A 65 -1.96 -1.93 20.92
CA SER A 65 -3.06 -1.12 21.42
C SER A 65 -2.73 0.37 21.32
N ASP A 66 -3.54 1.08 20.54
CA ASP A 66 -3.95 2.48 20.74
C ASP A 66 -2.97 3.63 20.40
N VAL A 67 -1.85 3.41 19.71
CA VAL A 67 -0.97 4.54 19.30
C VAL A 67 -0.94 4.72 17.78
N LEU A 68 -1.57 5.79 17.31
CA LEU A 68 -1.47 6.23 15.92
C LEU A 68 -0.09 6.84 15.68
N GLU A 69 0.72 6.17 14.87
CA GLU A 69 2.02 6.68 14.40
C GLU A 69 2.06 6.65 12.87
N ARG A 70 2.45 7.78 12.27
CA ARG A 70 2.54 7.90 10.82
C ARG A 70 3.65 6.97 10.30
N PRO A 71 3.41 6.17 9.24
CA PRO A 71 4.46 5.36 8.64
C PRO A 71 5.56 6.19 7.98
N TYR A 72 6.82 5.81 8.23
CA TYR A 72 8.01 6.38 7.59
C TYR A 72 8.70 5.36 6.67
N PRO A 73 9.34 5.80 5.58
CA PRO A 73 10.14 4.93 4.74
C PRO A 73 11.40 4.47 5.47
N GLU A 74 11.78 3.21 5.27
CA GLU A 74 13.10 2.72 5.68
C GLU A 74 14.21 3.48 4.95
N GLU A 75 15.36 3.67 5.61
CA GLU A 75 16.51 4.41 5.07
C GLU A 75 16.89 3.93 3.66
N ALA A 76 16.85 2.62 3.43
CA ALA A 76 17.20 2.03 2.13
C ALA A 76 16.32 2.52 0.97
N VAL A 77 15.05 2.82 1.24
CA VAL A 77 14.07 3.30 0.25
C VAL A 77 14.06 4.82 0.17
N ALA A 78 14.32 5.51 1.29
CA ALA A 78 14.36 6.97 1.39
C ALA A 78 15.55 7.66 0.69
N LEU A 79 16.54 6.91 0.19
CA LEU A 79 17.70 7.50 -0.49
C LEU A 79 17.41 7.88 -1.96
N PRO A 80 17.69 9.12 -2.37
CA PRO A 80 17.49 9.54 -3.76
C PRO A 80 18.42 8.77 -4.71
N HIS A 81 17.85 8.30 -5.83
CA HIS A 81 18.56 7.69 -6.96
C HIS A 81 19.48 6.51 -6.61
N ARG A 82 18.88 5.38 -6.21
CA ARG A 82 19.54 4.08 -6.35
C ARG A 82 19.08 3.36 -7.62
N THR A 83 20.05 2.76 -8.29
CA THR A 83 19.79 1.67 -9.23
C THR A 83 20.02 0.37 -8.45
N PRO A 84 19.04 -0.55 -8.41
CA PRO A 84 17.74 -0.47 -9.06
C PRO A 84 16.75 0.45 -8.32
N SER A 85 15.84 1.04 -9.09
CA SER A 85 14.61 1.67 -8.60
C SER A 85 13.88 0.76 -7.62
N LEU A 86 13.51 1.28 -6.45
CA LEU A 86 12.88 0.52 -5.37
C LEU A 86 11.40 0.87 -5.27
N GLU A 87 10.56 -0.16 -5.26
CA GLU A 87 9.15 -0.11 -4.88
C GLU A 87 8.96 -1.12 -3.74
N ALA A 88 8.52 -0.65 -2.57
CA ALA A 88 8.43 -1.45 -1.36
C ALA A 88 7.08 -1.22 -0.66
N PRO A 89 6.36 -2.28 -0.22
CA PRO A 89 5.10 -2.12 0.51
C PRO A 89 5.29 -1.28 1.78
N ILE A 90 4.36 -0.37 2.05
CA ILE A 90 4.34 0.39 3.31
C ILE A 90 3.63 -0.44 4.37
N ARG A 91 4.36 -0.93 5.37
CA ARG A 91 3.79 -1.69 6.50
C ARG A 91 2.93 -0.78 7.38
N GLY A 92 1.83 -1.31 7.90
CA GLY A 92 0.93 -0.60 8.81
C GLY A 92 0.11 0.55 8.18
N MET A 93 0.39 0.92 6.91
CA MET A 93 -0.27 2.05 6.25
C MET A 93 -1.78 1.85 6.10
N ASP A 94 -2.24 0.62 5.82
CA ASP A 94 -3.68 0.38 5.68
C ASP A 94 -4.41 0.51 7.02
N GLY A 95 -3.82 0.01 8.11
CA GLY A 95 -4.35 0.17 9.47
C GLY A 95 -4.36 1.63 9.90
N TRP A 96 -3.24 2.33 9.71
CA TRP A 96 -3.12 3.76 9.99
C TRP A 96 -4.13 4.58 9.20
N VAL A 97 -4.25 4.35 7.88
CA VAL A 97 -5.23 5.07 7.05
C VAL A 97 -6.66 4.81 7.49
N LYS A 98 -7.01 3.55 7.80
CA LYS A 98 -8.34 3.20 8.29
C LYS A 98 -8.66 3.95 9.58
N ASN A 99 -7.73 3.93 10.55
CA ASN A 99 -7.96 4.54 11.86
C ASN A 99 -7.92 6.08 11.80
N VAL A 100 -7.16 6.68 10.87
CA VAL A 100 -7.00 8.14 10.79
C VAL A 100 -8.06 8.80 9.92
N PHE A 101 -8.34 8.28 8.73
CA PHE A 101 -9.14 8.97 7.71
C PHE A 101 -10.51 8.34 7.45
N ILE A 102 -10.68 7.04 7.70
CA ILE A 102 -11.88 6.29 7.29
C ILE A 102 -12.81 6.01 8.47
N ASP A 103 -12.27 5.66 9.64
CA ASP A 103 -13.06 5.46 10.86
C ASP A 103 -13.64 6.80 11.33
N ARG A 104 -14.92 6.78 11.72
CA ARG A 104 -15.64 7.95 12.24
C ARG A 104 -15.05 8.49 13.53
N SER A 105 -14.37 7.65 14.32
CA SER A 105 -13.62 8.09 15.50
C SER A 105 -12.22 8.58 15.18
N GLY A 106 -11.78 8.48 13.92
CA GLY A 106 -10.44 8.86 13.51
C GLY A 106 -10.20 10.38 13.61
N PRO A 107 -8.99 10.81 14.01
CA PRO A 107 -8.67 12.22 14.20
C PRO A 107 -8.84 13.04 12.92
N LEU A 108 -8.65 12.45 11.73
CA LEU A 108 -8.79 13.11 10.44
C LEU A 108 -9.93 12.51 9.60
N TYR A 109 -10.96 11.96 10.25
CA TYR A 109 -12.10 11.34 9.56
C TYR A 109 -12.60 12.21 8.40
N ASN A 110 -12.80 11.57 7.25
CA ASN A 110 -13.39 12.19 6.07
C ASN A 110 -14.61 11.39 5.62
N GLU A 111 -15.79 12.02 5.70
CA GLU A 111 -17.03 11.38 5.27
C GLU A 111 -17.01 10.99 3.80
N ASP A 112 -16.24 11.69 2.95
CA ASP A 112 -16.10 11.38 1.53
C ASP A 112 -15.38 10.05 1.26
N HIS A 113 -14.73 9.45 2.27
CA HIS A 113 -13.97 8.19 2.17
C HIS A 113 -14.73 6.96 2.66
N TRP A 114 -16.01 7.10 3.00
CA TRP A 114 -16.81 6.02 3.59
C TRP A 114 -16.79 4.71 2.78
N HIS A 115 -16.74 4.78 1.44
CA HIS A 115 -16.75 3.61 0.55
C HIS A 115 -15.40 2.87 0.51
N LEU A 116 -14.36 3.47 1.06
CA LEU A 116 -13.03 2.86 1.16
C LEU A 116 -12.92 1.89 2.35
N ALA A 117 -13.87 1.91 3.29
CA ALA A 117 -13.94 0.92 4.37
C ALA A 117 -14.04 -0.53 3.84
N ASP A 118 -14.74 -0.71 2.71
CA ASP A 118 -14.88 -2.00 2.03
C ASP A 118 -13.80 -2.25 0.96
N ALA A 119 -12.94 -1.26 0.69
CA ALA A 119 -11.93 -1.35 -0.34
C ALA A 119 -10.59 -1.87 0.21
N THR A 120 -9.96 -2.76 -0.54
CA THR A 120 -8.55 -3.13 -0.29
C THR A 120 -7.64 -2.18 -1.07
N ILE A 121 -6.75 -1.47 -0.37
CA ILE A 121 -5.78 -0.53 -0.95
C ILE A 121 -4.38 -1.01 -0.58
N GLY A 122 -3.52 -1.18 -1.59
CA GLY A 122 -2.10 -1.44 -1.39
C GLY A 122 -1.31 -0.13 -1.39
N TYR A 123 -0.35 0.01 -0.49
CA TYR A 123 0.49 1.20 -0.41
C TYR A 123 1.94 0.85 -0.69
N PHE A 124 2.60 1.65 -1.52
CA PHE A 124 4.02 1.50 -1.82
C PHE A 124 4.79 2.79 -1.55
N TRP A 125 5.97 2.63 -0.95
CA TRP A 125 7.05 3.58 -1.11
C TRP A 125 7.68 3.42 -2.49
N THR A 126 8.02 4.53 -3.13
CA THR A 126 8.83 4.56 -4.35
C THR A 126 9.90 5.63 -4.25
N ASN A 127 11.09 5.38 -4.79
CA ASN A 127 12.11 6.41 -5.02
C ASN A 127 12.25 6.75 -6.53
N VAL A 128 11.28 6.27 -7.33
CA VAL A 128 11.20 6.55 -8.76
C VAL A 128 10.50 7.87 -8.97
N GLN A 129 11.27 8.85 -9.44
CA GLN A 129 10.72 10.14 -9.84
C GLN A 129 9.67 9.97 -10.93
N ASN A 130 8.49 10.54 -10.68
CA ASN A 130 7.41 10.57 -11.62
C ASN A 130 7.18 12.01 -12.08
N GLY A 131 7.53 12.31 -13.33
CA GLY A 131 7.40 13.66 -13.90
C GLY A 131 8.74 14.37 -14.14
N LYS A 132 8.66 15.67 -14.40
CA LYS A 132 9.85 16.52 -14.61
C LYS A 132 10.27 17.15 -13.28
N PRO A 133 11.54 17.53 -13.08
CA PRO A 133 12.00 18.19 -11.85
C PRO A 133 11.15 19.41 -11.44
N GLU A 134 10.61 20.14 -12.40
CA GLU A 134 9.77 21.33 -12.20
C GLU A 134 8.31 21.01 -11.82
N LYS A 135 7.88 19.76 -12.03
CA LYS A 135 6.51 19.28 -11.80
C LYS A 135 6.53 17.78 -11.47
N MET A 136 7.08 17.46 -10.31
CA MET A 136 7.26 16.09 -9.83
C MET A 136 6.02 15.61 -9.07
N THR A 137 5.43 14.50 -9.49
CA THR A 137 4.32 13.86 -8.79
C THR A 137 4.85 13.07 -7.60
N VAL A 138 4.47 13.45 -6.38
CA VAL A 138 4.95 12.86 -5.11
C VAL A 138 4.01 11.81 -4.52
N GLY A 139 2.80 11.70 -5.06
CA GLY A 139 1.81 10.67 -4.74
C GLY A 139 1.03 10.28 -5.99
N GLN A 140 0.60 9.02 -6.09
CA GLN A 140 -0.28 8.59 -7.17
C GLN A 140 -1.16 7.41 -6.77
N ALA A 141 -2.46 7.62 -6.78
CA ALA A 141 -3.48 6.58 -6.72
C ALA A 141 -3.77 5.97 -8.10
N GLU A 142 -3.95 4.66 -8.13
CA GLU A 142 -4.30 3.89 -9.33
C GLU A 142 -5.35 2.83 -9.01
N LEU A 143 -6.35 2.72 -9.89
CA LEU A 143 -7.26 1.57 -9.87
C LEU A 143 -6.54 0.37 -10.48
N VAL A 144 -6.49 -0.74 -9.75
CA VAL A 144 -5.87 -1.99 -10.21
C VAL A 144 -6.75 -2.60 -11.30
N GLY A 145 -6.30 -2.40 -12.54
CA GLY A 145 -7.00 -2.86 -13.74
C GLY A 145 -6.12 -3.70 -14.64
N LYS A 146 -6.52 -3.78 -15.91
CA LYS A 146 -5.72 -4.41 -16.96
C LYS A 146 -4.59 -3.46 -17.36
N LEU A 147 -3.34 -3.92 -17.21
CA LEU A 147 -2.16 -3.24 -17.74
C LEU A 147 -1.79 -3.86 -19.09
N GLY A 148 -1.86 -3.05 -20.15
CA GLY A 148 -1.42 -3.42 -21.49
C GLY A 148 -1.94 -4.79 -21.94
N GLY A 149 -1.03 -5.73 -22.18
CA GLY A 149 -1.35 -7.11 -22.57
C GLY A 149 -1.64 -8.07 -21.41
N LYS A 150 -2.23 -9.23 -21.71
CA LYS A 150 -2.58 -10.25 -20.70
C LYS A 150 -1.40 -10.67 -19.81
N TRP A 151 -0.19 -10.80 -20.38
CA TRP A 151 1.00 -11.18 -19.61
C TRP A 151 1.47 -10.09 -18.66
N GLN A 152 1.45 -8.83 -19.08
CA GLN A 152 1.80 -7.70 -18.21
C GLN A 152 0.81 -7.58 -17.05
N THR A 153 -0.49 -7.70 -17.34
CA THR A 153 -1.53 -7.74 -16.30
C THR A 153 -1.30 -8.88 -15.31
N ALA A 154 -1.02 -10.10 -15.80
CA ALA A 154 -0.81 -11.26 -14.94
C ALA A 154 0.44 -11.10 -14.06
N SER A 155 1.55 -10.61 -14.62
CA SER A 155 2.79 -10.34 -13.87
C SER A 155 2.58 -9.28 -12.80
N TYR A 156 1.86 -8.20 -13.11
CA TYR A 156 1.56 -7.15 -12.13
C TYR A 156 0.66 -7.66 -11.01
N GLN A 157 -0.43 -8.37 -11.34
CA GLN A 157 -1.30 -8.96 -10.32
C GLN A 157 -0.57 -9.99 -9.46
N PHE A 158 0.35 -10.76 -10.04
CA PHE A 158 1.21 -11.66 -9.28
C PHE A 158 2.10 -10.88 -8.31
N TYR A 159 2.77 -9.82 -8.76
CA TYR A 159 3.57 -8.94 -7.91
C TYR A 159 2.75 -8.37 -6.75
N LEU A 160 1.56 -7.82 -7.02
CA LEU A 160 0.67 -7.30 -5.97
C LEU A 160 0.28 -8.37 -4.94
N ARG A 161 -0.03 -9.60 -5.37
CA ARG A 161 -0.30 -10.71 -4.44
C ARG A 161 0.92 -11.07 -3.61
N GLN A 162 2.13 -11.00 -4.16
CA GLN A 162 3.33 -11.26 -3.38
C GLN A 162 3.56 -10.16 -2.33
N CYS A 163 3.21 -8.92 -2.64
CA CYS A 163 3.36 -7.79 -1.73
C CYS A 163 2.30 -7.76 -0.61
N PHE A 164 1.04 -8.05 -0.93
CA PHE A 164 -0.09 -7.81 -0.03
C PHE A 164 -0.90 -9.07 0.31
N GLY A 165 -0.50 -10.25 -0.17
CA GLY A 165 -1.26 -11.50 -0.06
C GLY A 165 -2.49 -11.57 -0.97
N ILE A 166 -3.01 -10.44 -1.43
CA ILE A 166 -4.17 -10.29 -2.31
C ILE A 166 -3.87 -9.31 -3.46
N VAL A 167 -4.76 -9.26 -4.46
CA VAL A 167 -4.73 -8.18 -5.45
C VAL A 167 -5.63 -7.07 -4.91
N PRO A 168 -5.09 -5.92 -4.45
CA PRO A 168 -5.91 -4.83 -3.97
C PRO A 168 -6.74 -4.22 -5.11
N LYS A 169 -7.80 -3.48 -4.78
CA LYS A 169 -8.64 -2.75 -5.74
C LYS A 169 -7.93 -1.47 -6.20
N PHE A 170 -7.21 -0.82 -5.28
CA PHE A 170 -6.38 0.34 -5.57
C PHE A 170 -4.94 0.13 -5.13
N VAL A 171 -4.03 0.87 -5.76
CA VAL A 171 -2.65 1.03 -5.30
C VAL A 171 -2.37 2.52 -5.16
N ILE A 172 -1.79 2.93 -4.03
CA ILE A 172 -1.28 4.29 -3.82
C ILE A 172 0.23 4.21 -3.68
N ARG A 173 0.94 4.97 -4.51
CA ARG A 173 2.40 5.12 -4.44
C ARG A 173 2.74 6.47 -3.85
N ILE A 174 3.69 6.50 -2.93
CA ILE A 174 4.18 7.72 -2.30
C ILE A 174 5.68 7.80 -2.51
N ASP A 175 6.15 8.98 -2.92
CA ASP A 175 7.58 9.27 -3.04
C ASP A 175 8.22 9.27 -1.64
N SER A 176 9.10 8.30 -1.43
CA SER A 176 9.80 8.06 -0.17
C SER A 176 10.80 9.14 0.17
N VAL A 177 11.44 9.77 -0.81
CA VAL A 177 12.40 10.86 -0.58
C VAL A 177 11.65 12.08 -0.07
N TRP A 178 10.55 12.42 -0.75
CA TRP A 178 9.65 13.50 -0.31
C TRP A 178 9.04 13.20 1.06
N ALA A 179 8.61 11.95 1.32
CA ALA A 179 7.97 11.60 2.57
C ALA A 179 8.87 11.80 3.81
N VAL A 180 10.19 11.65 3.67
CA VAL A 180 11.14 11.96 4.77
C VAL A 180 11.21 13.46 5.06
N GLU A 181 11.14 14.29 4.01
CA GLU A 181 11.21 15.75 4.13
C GLU A 181 9.87 16.38 4.51
N ALA A 182 8.76 15.70 4.22
CA ALA A 182 7.41 16.17 4.45
C ALA A 182 7.08 16.24 5.95
N ASP A 183 6.57 17.40 6.37
CA ASP A 183 5.94 17.55 7.67
C ASP A 183 4.65 16.71 7.75
N ASP A 184 4.21 16.44 8.98
CA ASP A 184 3.05 15.58 9.21
C ASP A 184 1.77 16.10 8.56
N ARG A 185 1.61 17.42 8.55
CA ARG A 185 0.47 18.06 7.90
C ARG A 185 0.49 17.84 6.39
N GLY A 186 1.64 18.05 5.74
CA GLY A 186 1.81 17.85 4.30
C GLY A 186 1.61 16.40 3.91
N PHE A 187 2.11 15.45 4.71
CA PHE A 187 1.91 14.02 4.44
C PHE A 187 0.45 13.60 4.60
N CYS A 188 -0.22 13.99 5.69
CA CYS A 188 -1.64 13.71 5.87
C CYS A 188 -2.47 14.28 4.71
N ALA A 189 -2.15 15.50 4.26
CA ALA A 189 -2.83 16.10 3.12
C ALA A 189 -2.61 15.33 1.81
N LEU A 190 -1.38 14.85 1.56
CA LEU A 190 -1.10 14.02 0.38
C LEU A 190 -1.89 12.71 0.45
N VAL A 191 -1.90 12.03 1.60
CA VAL A 191 -2.62 10.76 1.74
C VAL A 191 -4.13 10.97 1.56
N ASP A 192 -4.72 12.00 2.19
CA ASP A 192 -6.13 12.34 2.04
C ASP A 192 -6.49 12.66 0.57
N HIS A 193 -5.58 13.36 -0.14
CA HIS A 193 -5.69 13.63 -1.58
C HIS A 193 -5.70 12.35 -2.42
N GLU A 194 -4.72 11.45 -2.23
CA GLU A 194 -4.67 10.21 -2.99
C GLU A 194 -5.88 9.30 -2.71
N LEU A 195 -6.38 9.28 -1.46
CA LEU A 195 -7.62 8.58 -1.12
C LEU A 195 -8.83 9.18 -1.83
N TYR A 196 -8.85 10.49 -2.04
CA TYR A 196 -9.94 11.18 -2.74
C TYR A 196 -10.08 10.77 -4.20
N HIS A 197 -8.98 10.35 -4.83
CA HIS A 197 -8.98 9.76 -6.17
C HIS A 197 -9.61 8.36 -6.22
N CYS A 198 -9.54 7.60 -5.13
CA CYS A 198 -10.17 6.29 -5.02
C CYS A 198 -11.68 6.45 -4.82
N ALA A 199 -12.47 6.22 -5.86
CA ALA A 199 -13.91 6.48 -5.84
C ALA A 199 -14.75 5.25 -6.20
N VAL A 200 -16.05 5.37 -5.99
CA VAL A 200 -17.06 4.45 -6.51
C VAL A 200 -17.79 5.07 -7.69
N ALA A 201 -18.07 4.26 -8.72
CA ALA A 201 -18.88 4.67 -9.85
C ALA A 201 -20.30 4.92 -9.36
N LEU A 202 -20.86 6.08 -9.72
CA LEU A 202 -22.25 6.41 -9.43
C LEU A 202 -23.15 6.10 -10.63
N ASP A 203 -24.40 5.78 -10.37
CA ASP A 203 -25.43 5.69 -11.39
C ASP A 203 -26.02 7.08 -11.73
N GLU A 204 -27.06 7.10 -12.56
CA GLU A 204 -27.75 8.32 -12.98
C GLU A 204 -28.45 9.07 -11.82
N PHE A 205 -28.72 8.38 -10.71
CA PHE A 205 -29.34 8.93 -9.50
C PHE A 205 -28.31 9.25 -8.41
N LYS A 206 -27.02 9.23 -8.73
CA LYS A 206 -25.90 9.46 -7.80
C LYS A 206 -25.78 8.39 -6.70
N VAL A 207 -26.33 7.21 -6.94
CA VAL A 207 -26.21 6.07 -6.03
C VAL A 207 -24.95 5.26 -6.39
N PRO A 208 -24.14 4.85 -5.40
CA PRO A 208 -23.00 3.96 -5.62
C PRO A 208 -23.41 2.68 -6.33
N ARG A 209 -22.76 2.39 -7.46
CA ARG A 209 -23.02 1.18 -8.23
C ARG A 209 -22.37 -0.03 -7.58
N ARG A 210 -23.10 -1.14 -7.61
CA ARG A 210 -22.61 -2.45 -7.20
C ARG A 210 -22.68 -3.46 -8.36
N ASN A 211 -21.82 -4.48 -8.31
CA ASN A 211 -21.85 -5.59 -9.26
C ASN A 211 -22.90 -6.64 -8.83
N ALA A 212 -22.95 -7.78 -9.54
CA ALA A 212 -23.92 -8.84 -9.25
C ALA A 212 -23.65 -9.53 -7.90
N GLU A 213 -22.41 -9.46 -7.41
CA GLU A 213 -21.94 -9.98 -6.14
C GLU A 213 -22.08 -8.96 -4.99
N ASP A 214 -22.80 -7.85 -5.21
CA ASP A 214 -23.00 -6.77 -4.25
C ASP A 214 -21.71 -6.03 -3.83
N GLU A 215 -20.62 -6.14 -4.60
CA GLU A 215 -19.40 -5.35 -4.38
C GLU A 215 -19.49 -3.99 -5.08
N PHE A 216 -18.89 -2.95 -4.50
CA PHE A 216 -18.77 -1.65 -5.17
C PHE A 216 -18.01 -1.74 -6.49
N ILE A 217 -18.52 -1.02 -7.49
CA ILE A 217 -17.80 -0.79 -8.75
C ILE A 217 -16.91 0.43 -8.56
N TYR A 218 -15.63 0.20 -8.30
CA TYR A 218 -14.65 1.26 -8.11
C TYR A 218 -14.25 1.95 -9.41
N CYS A 219 -13.92 3.24 -9.32
CA CYS A 219 -13.41 4.06 -10.41
C CYS A 219 -12.39 5.09 -9.88
N MET A 220 -11.73 5.78 -10.80
CA MET A 220 -10.85 6.89 -10.45
C MET A 220 -11.61 8.21 -10.59
N ARG A 221 -11.65 9.00 -9.51
CA ARG A 221 -12.04 10.40 -9.58
C ARG A 221 -10.87 11.20 -10.16
N ARG A 222 -11.12 11.96 -11.21
CA ARG A 222 -10.09 12.81 -11.82
C ARG A 222 -9.86 14.05 -10.95
N HIS A 223 -8.63 14.58 -11.00
CA HIS A 223 -8.31 15.92 -10.52
C HIS A 223 -9.33 16.93 -11.04
N ASP A 224 -10.13 17.50 -10.14
CA ASP A 224 -10.99 18.65 -10.40
C ASP A 224 -10.68 19.74 -9.36
N SER A 225 -10.93 20.99 -9.72
CA SER A 225 -10.87 22.16 -8.83
C SER A 225 -11.59 21.96 -7.49
N GLU A 226 -12.72 21.24 -7.48
CA GLU A 226 -13.48 20.93 -6.25
C GLU A 226 -12.73 20.03 -5.25
N GLU A 227 -11.82 19.18 -5.73
CA GLU A 227 -10.95 18.37 -4.87
C GLU A 227 -9.91 19.24 -4.16
N PHE A 228 -9.29 20.15 -4.90
CA PHE A 228 -8.36 21.13 -4.34
C PHE A 228 -9.04 22.00 -3.28
N ASP A 229 -10.26 22.45 -3.54
CA ASP A 229 -11.03 23.25 -2.57
C ASP A 229 -11.30 22.49 -1.27
N ARG A 230 -11.48 21.16 -1.33
CA ARG A 230 -11.70 20.31 -0.14
C ARG A 230 -10.43 20.08 0.66
N ILE A 231 -9.31 19.79 -0.01
CA ILE A 231 -8.01 19.65 0.66
C ILE A 231 -7.59 20.98 1.28
N VAL A 232 -7.74 22.10 0.56
CA VAL A 232 -7.45 23.45 1.07
C VAL A 232 -8.38 23.82 2.24
N ALA A 233 -9.67 23.46 2.17
CA ALA A 233 -10.59 23.67 3.29
C ALA A 233 -10.21 22.87 4.54
N ARG A 234 -9.72 21.64 4.36
CA ARG A 234 -9.34 20.75 5.47
C ARG A 234 -7.99 21.14 6.08
N TYR A 235 -6.96 21.31 5.28
CA TYR A 235 -5.58 21.46 5.75
C TYR A 235 -5.05 22.89 5.71
N GLY A 236 -5.69 23.79 4.97
CA GLY A 236 -5.27 25.18 4.78
C GLY A 236 -4.48 25.41 3.49
N SER A 237 -4.38 26.67 3.07
CA SER A 237 -3.78 27.07 1.79
C SER A 237 -2.25 27.03 1.74
N GLU A 238 -1.59 26.82 2.88
CA GLU A 238 -0.13 26.93 3.01
C GLU A 238 0.64 25.69 2.51
N LEU A 239 -0.04 24.56 2.29
CA LEU A 239 0.55 23.31 1.78
C LEU A 239 0.90 23.34 0.28
N THR A 240 0.98 24.54 -0.30
CA THR A 240 1.33 24.75 -1.69
C THR A 240 2.83 24.84 -1.87
N THR A 241 3.58 23.75 -1.73
CA THR A 241 4.94 23.74 -2.28
C THR A 241 5.39 22.34 -2.69
N GLY A 242 5.58 22.16 -4.00
CA GLY A 242 6.35 21.05 -4.56
C GLY A 242 5.52 19.88 -5.08
N GLY A 243 5.15 19.94 -6.36
CA GLY A 243 4.85 18.71 -7.12
C GLY A 243 3.48 18.56 -7.77
N SER A 244 2.53 19.45 -7.50
CA SER A 244 1.31 19.65 -8.29
C SER A 244 1.11 21.16 -8.44
N ALA A 245 1.98 21.79 -9.24
CA ALA A 245 1.95 23.22 -9.51
C ALA A 245 0.58 23.63 -10.07
N GLY A 246 -0.23 24.25 -9.19
CA GLY A 246 -1.57 24.73 -9.48
C GLY A 246 -2.44 25.08 -8.27
N ILE A 247 -1.89 25.46 -7.11
CA ILE A 247 -2.72 26.00 -6.01
C ILE A 247 -2.58 27.52 -6.01
N ILE A 248 -3.50 28.19 -6.71
CA ILE A 248 -3.69 29.64 -6.62
C ILE A 248 -4.74 29.93 -5.55
N ARG A 249 -4.29 30.61 -4.50
CA ARG A 249 -4.99 31.54 -3.60
C ARG A 249 -6.53 31.63 -3.74
N ALA A 250 -7.22 30.81 -2.96
CA ALA A 250 -8.55 31.10 -2.41
C ALA A 250 -8.61 30.51 -0.99
N ALA A 251 -9.29 31.02 0.03
CA ALA A 251 -9.84 32.33 0.36
C ALA A 251 -10.24 32.23 1.85
N GLN A 252 -9.59 32.97 2.75
CA GLN A 252 -10.04 33.39 4.11
C GLN A 252 -10.77 32.37 5.03
N ARG A 253 -10.78 31.06 4.75
CA ARG A 253 -11.36 30.03 5.61
C ARG A 253 -10.27 29.39 6.44
N ARG A 254 -10.51 29.32 7.74
CA ARG A 254 -9.63 28.59 8.68
C ARG A 254 -9.71 27.10 8.35
N ALA A 255 -8.55 26.45 8.24
CA ALA A 255 -8.45 25.02 8.05
C ALA A 255 -9.29 24.28 9.11
N SER A 256 -10.05 23.26 8.71
CA SER A 256 -10.86 22.48 9.67
C SER A 256 -10.00 21.53 10.51
N ILE A 257 -8.85 21.10 9.99
CA ILE A 257 -7.89 20.26 10.70
C ILE A 257 -6.94 21.16 11.51
N THR A 258 -6.81 20.85 12.79
CA THR A 258 -5.93 21.55 13.74
C THR A 258 -4.58 20.86 13.86
N ASP A 259 -3.59 21.54 14.44
CA ASP A 259 -2.27 20.95 14.67
C ASP A 259 -2.35 19.82 15.70
N GLU A 260 -3.27 19.92 16.67
CA GLU A 260 -3.53 18.86 17.63
C GLU A 260 -4.06 17.58 16.98
N MET A 261 -4.97 17.71 16.00
CA MET A 261 -5.48 16.55 15.24
C MET A 261 -4.39 15.90 14.38
N ILE A 262 -3.48 16.70 13.81
CA ILE A 262 -2.31 16.18 13.09
C ILE A 262 -1.38 15.44 14.06
N ALA A 263 -1.13 16.00 15.25
CA ALA A 263 -0.31 15.37 16.27
C ALA A 263 -0.90 14.05 16.76
N GLU A 264 -2.22 13.98 16.93
CA GLU A 264 -2.93 12.75 17.27
C GLU A 264 -2.84 11.71 16.14
N ALA A 265 -3.00 12.14 14.87
CA ALA A 265 -2.94 11.25 13.72
C ALA A 265 -1.53 10.69 13.46
N CYS A 266 -0.49 11.50 13.66
CA CYS A 266 0.88 11.14 13.31
C CYS A 266 1.72 10.70 14.51
N GLY A 267 1.22 10.88 15.73
CA GLY A 267 1.97 10.59 16.97
C GLY A 267 3.02 11.65 17.31
N THR A 268 2.91 12.86 16.73
CA THR A 268 3.96 13.89 16.82
C THR A 268 4.16 14.33 18.28
N GLY A 269 5.30 13.91 18.83
CA GLY A 269 5.60 13.86 20.26
C GLY A 269 6.52 12.68 20.61
N ARG A 270 6.60 11.68 19.72
CA ARG A 270 7.61 10.61 19.67
C ARG A 270 8.47 10.78 18.40
N HIS A 271 9.75 10.40 18.50
CA HIS A 271 10.86 10.77 17.61
C HIS A 271 10.61 10.52 16.12
N ASN A 272 11.03 11.45 15.25
CA ASN A 272 11.43 11.07 13.89
C ASN A 272 12.68 10.19 14.01
N PRO A 273 12.71 8.95 13.50
CA PRO A 273 13.87 8.07 13.64
C PRO A 273 15.13 8.58 12.92
N PHE A 274 14.99 9.65 12.11
CA PHE A 274 16.07 10.25 11.33
C PHE A 274 16.54 11.63 11.84
N ILE A 275 16.00 12.14 12.95
CA ILE A 275 16.46 13.38 13.63
C ILE A 275 16.85 13.06 15.06
#